data_AF-A0A954TC11-F1
#
_entry.id   AF-A0A954TC11-F1
#
_cell.length_a   1.000
_cell.length_b   1.000
_cell.length_c   1.000
_cell.angle_alpha   90.00
_cell.angle_beta   90.00
_cell.angle_gamma   90.00
#
_symmetry.space_group_name_H-M   'P 1'
#
loop_
_entity.id
_entity.type
_entity.pdbx_description
1 polymer ?
#
loop_
_entity_poly.entity_id
_entity_poly.type
_entity_poly.pdbx_seq_one_letter_code
_entity_poly.pdbx_strand_id
1 'polypeptide(L)'
;GTEPASWLMAAGWIGMLFILRNRSNPAGLLCVGSLAGAVALTVHLCGAGGIEMPAIVETLLVLLLLGRCLLVDRLEGFAENPFSVGRPGEDSTRAAHLASEGGSRNPNDGRNEKRGWLIAGTVGCFVLAVLCWSMAAGPEWQRRIETVLGDAELMQTGRVDVAEQHYRRAAVLDPLSPEPVVRLAELAFRRWQSAPDLNEHRFDEAVELQELAIRQDPVGPGGYRRLGEYWLARARHSGLTEHADASVRAYQEAIERYPAYALLRADYAVALAAAGEERAARKEATEALRLNEINRQEGHTDKLLDTERLNALESLPDGAVLP
;
A
#
# COMPACT_ATOMS: atom_id res chain seq x y z
N GLY A 1 4.42 15.25 13.17
CA GLY A 1 5.75 15.78 13.56
C GLY A 1 6.85 14.81 13.18
N THR A 2 7.06 14.60 11.88
CA THR A 2 8.03 13.64 11.31
C THR A 2 9.31 14.31 10.78
N GLU A 3 9.42 15.64 10.90
CA GLU A 3 10.51 16.40 10.28
C GLU A 3 11.94 16.04 10.74
N PRO A 4 12.25 15.75 12.02
CA PRO A 4 13.65 15.50 12.38
C PRO A 4 14.20 14.19 11.78
N ALA A 5 13.34 13.20 11.50
CA ALA A 5 13.76 11.91 10.95
C ALA A 5 14.14 12.01 9.45
N SER A 6 13.40 12.81 8.68
CA SER A 6 13.70 13.01 7.25
C SER A 6 15.00 13.81 7.05
N TRP A 7 15.26 14.81 7.90
CA TRP A 7 16.50 15.59 7.85
C TRP A 7 17.75 14.75 8.19
N LEU A 8 17.65 13.84 9.17
CA LEU A 8 18.75 12.93 9.52
C LEU A 8 19.02 11.91 8.40
N MET A 9 17.99 11.38 7.74
CA MET A 9 18.19 10.53 6.56
C MET A 9 18.83 11.30 5.41
N ALA A 10 18.38 12.53 5.13
CA ALA A 10 18.94 13.36 4.06
C ALA A 10 20.42 13.70 4.31
N ALA A 11 20.77 14.08 5.55
CA ALA A 11 22.16 14.34 5.95
C ALA A 11 23.04 13.09 5.82
N GLY A 12 22.51 11.91 6.20
CA GLY A 12 23.17 10.63 6.02
C GLY A 12 23.47 10.31 4.55
N TRP A 13 22.50 10.53 3.66
CA TRP A 13 22.67 10.34 2.21
C TRP A 13 23.70 11.31 1.61
N ILE A 14 23.69 12.57 2.01
CA ILE A 14 24.66 13.57 1.55
C ILE A 14 26.08 13.19 2.00
N GLY A 15 26.25 12.78 3.27
CA GLY A 15 27.54 12.32 3.79
C GLY A 15 28.05 11.08 3.04
N MET A 16 27.18 10.11 2.77
CA MET A 16 27.52 8.91 2.01
C MET A 16 27.90 9.23 0.55
N LEU A 17 27.16 10.12 -0.13
CA LEU A 17 27.50 10.60 -1.47
C LEU A 17 28.86 11.32 -1.51
N PHE A 18 29.18 12.11 -0.48
CA PHE A 18 30.47 12.80 -0.39
C PHE A 18 31.63 11.80 -0.21
N ILE A 19 31.46 10.80 0.65
CA ILE A 19 32.46 9.73 0.86
C ILE A 19 32.65 8.91 -0.42
N LEU A 20 31.56 8.54 -1.11
CA LEU A 20 31.61 7.79 -2.36
C LEU A 20 32.24 8.60 -3.49
N ARG A 21 31.92 9.89 -3.63
CA ARG A 21 32.49 10.78 -4.65
C ARG A 21 33.99 10.96 -4.47
N ASN A 22 34.48 11.07 -3.23
CA ASN A 22 35.87 11.41 -2.96
C ASN A 22 36.83 10.21 -2.97
N ARG A 23 36.32 8.97 -3.03
CA ARG A 23 37.14 7.75 -2.94
C ARG A 23 36.97 6.74 -4.08
N SER A 24 36.08 6.98 -5.03
CA SER A 24 35.73 6.00 -6.06
C SER A 24 36.22 6.38 -7.46
N ASN A 25 36.73 5.38 -8.18
CA ASN A 25 36.92 5.46 -9.63
C ASN A 25 35.53 5.61 -10.31
N PRO A 26 35.33 6.35 -11.42
CA PRO A 26 34.01 6.63 -12.02
C PRO A 26 33.20 5.36 -12.33
N ALA A 27 33.87 4.27 -12.72
CA ALA A 27 33.24 2.97 -12.95
C ALA A 27 32.65 2.35 -11.67
N GLY A 28 33.25 2.60 -10.50
CA GLY A 28 32.72 2.15 -9.20
C GLY A 28 31.48 2.91 -8.76
N LEU A 29 31.39 4.21 -9.09
CA LEU A 29 30.22 5.03 -8.80
C LEU A 29 28.97 4.57 -9.56
N LEU A 30 29.14 4.12 -10.81
CA LEU A 30 28.03 3.54 -11.59
C LEU A 30 27.48 2.26 -10.96
N CYS A 31 28.35 1.38 -10.46
CA CYS A 31 27.93 0.13 -9.81
C CYS A 31 27.24 0.37 -8.46
N VAL A 32 27.75 1.31 -7.65
CA VAL A 32 27.13 1.67 -6.37
C VAL A 32 25.82 2.43 -6.58
N GLY A 33 25.76 3.32 -7.57
CA GLY A 33 24.55 4.06 -7.91
C GLY A 33 23.42 3.17 -8.40
N SER A 34 23.72 2.16 -9.24
CA SER A 34 22.73 1.17 -9.70
C SER A 34 22.25 0.27 -8.56
N LEU A 35 23.13 -0.17 -7.66
CA LEU A 35 22.74 -0.93 -6.47
C LEU A 35 21.88 -0.09 -5.50
N ALA A 36 22.26 1.16 -5.26
CA ALA A 36 21.48 2.08 -4.43
C ALA A 36 20.11 2.37 -5.05
N GLY A 37 20.03 2.54 -6.38
CA GLY A 37 18.78 2.64 -7.12
C GLY A 37 17.92 1.38 -6.98
N ALA A 38 18.51 0.19 -7.08
CA ALA A 38 17.81 -1.07 -6.87
C ALA A 38 17.22 -1.18 -5.46
N VAL A 39 18.00 -0.82 -4.43
CA VAL A 39 17.55 -0.86 -3.03
C VAL A 39 16.46 0.19 -2.78
N ALA A 40 16.64 1.42 -3.25
CA ALA A 40 15.65 2.49 -3.12
C ALA A 40 14.33 2.12 -3.79
N LEU A 41 14.39 1.56 -5.01
CA LEU A 41 13.23 1.03 -5.73
C LEU A 41 12.57 -0.09 -4.91
N THR A 42 13.33 -1.10 -4.49
CA THR A 42 12.82 -2.22 -3.67
C THR A 42 12.07 -1.73 -2.41
N VAL A 43 12.65 -0.77 -1.68
CA VAL A 43 12.04 -0.18 -0.48
C VAL A 43 10.74 0.55 -0.82
N HIS A 44 10.71 1.34 -1.89
CA HIS A 44 9.51 2.06 -2.33
C HIS A 44 8.38 1.10 -2.72
N LEU A 45 8.73 -0.03 -3.34
CA LEU A 45 7.79 -1.04 -3.81
C LEU A 45 7.24 -1.93 -2.69
N CYS A 46 8.03 -2.17 -1.65
CA CYS A 46 7.53 -2.76 -0.41
C CYS A 46 6.53 -1.83 0.30
N GLY A 47 6.67 -0.51 0.16
CA GLY A 47 5.72 0.46 0.71
C GLY A 47 4.42 0.62 -0.11
N ALA A 48 4.45 0.36 -1.42
CA ALA A 48 3.31 0.53 -2.31
C ALA A 48 2.37 -0.69 -2.40
N GLY A 49 2.58 -1.73 -1.58
CA GLY A 49 1.65 -2.85 -1.47
C GLY A 49 1.98 -4.12 -2.25
N GLY A 50 3.18 -4.25 -2.85
CA GLY A 50 3.71 -5.52 -3.35
C GLY A 50 4.44 -5.47 -4.70
N ILE A 51 5.23 -6.52 -4.98
CA ILE A 51 6.06 -6.75 -6.19
C ILE A 51 5.18 -7.28 -7.36
N GLU A 52 3.87 -7.00 -7.37
CA GLU A 52 2.94 -7.60 -8.34
C GLU A 52 2.92 -6.89 -9.70
N MET A 53 3.58 -5.73 -9.85
CA MET A 53 3.64 -5.06 -11.15
C MET A 53 4.78 -5.60 -12.02
N PRO A 54 4.52 -6.09 -13.25
CA PRO A 54 5.52 -6.69 -14.14
C PRO A 54 6.76 -5.81 -14.39
N ALA A 55 6.57 -4.49 -14.52
CA ALA A 55 7.64 -3.53 -14.78
C ALA A 55 8.70 -3.46 -13.65
N ILE A 56 8.32 -3.85 -12.43
CA ILE A 56 9.21 -3.87 -11.26
C ILE A 56 10.15 -5.07 -11.32
N VAL A 57 9.58 -6.25 -11.58
CA VAL A 57 10.34 -7.49 -11.73
C VAL A 57 11.33 -7.34 -12.89
N GLU A 58 10.90 -6.69 -13.96
CA GLU A 58 11.74 -6.33 -15.11
C GLU A 58 12.87 -5.39 -14.70
N THR A 59 12.61 -4.35 -13.90
CA THR A 59 13.65 -3.42 -13.43
C THR A 59 14.68 -4.10 -12.51
N LEU A 60 14.23 -4.98 -11.60
CA LEU A 60 15.11 -5.78 -10.75
C LEU A 60 15.97 -6.77 -11.55
N LEU A 61 15.39 -7.42 -12.57
CA LEU A 61 16.12 -8.31 -13.48
C LEU A 61 17.15 -7.54 -14.32
N VAL A 62 16.81 -6.35 -14.80
CA VAL A 62 17.74 -5.46 -15.52
C VAL A 62 18.89 -5.04 -14.61
N LEU A 63 18.63 -4.67 -13.35
CA LEU A 63 19.68 -4.30 -12.40
C LEU A 63 20.57 -5.50 -12.02
N LEU A 64 20.01 -6.71 -11.89
CA LEU A 64 20.77 -7.94 -11.71
C LEU A 64 21.64 -8.28 -12.94
N LEU A 65 21.11 -8.12 -14.15
CA LEU A 65 21.84 -8.31 -15.41
C LEU A 65 22.98 -7.31 -15.56
N LEU A 66 22.72 -6.03 -15.28
CA LEU A 66 23.76 -4.98 -15.28
C LEU A 66 24.84 -5.25 -14.24
N GLY A 67 24.45 -5.68 -13.04
CA GLY A 67 25.38 -6.12 -12.00
C GLY A 67 26.26 -7.29 -12.45
N ARG A 68 25.69 -8.26 -13.18
CA ARG A 68 26.42 -9.40 -13.73
C ARG A 68 27.40 -8.99 -14.83
N CYS A 69 27.00 -8.14 -15.78
CA CYS A 69 27.89 -7.68 -16.86
C CYS A 69 29.12 -6.96 -16.29
N LEU A 70 28.92 -6.09 -15.29
CA LEU A 70 30.03 -5.40 -14.62
C LEU A 70 30.95 -6.33 -13.82
N LEU A 71 30.43 -7.47 -13.36
CA LEU A 71 31.21 -8.49 -12.63
C LEU A 71 32.02 -9.38 -13.60
N VAL A 72 31.46 -9.71 -14.75
CA VAL A 72 32.07 -10.57 -15.79
C VAL A 72 33.23 -9.86 -16.48
N ASP A 73 33.07 -8.61 -16.89
CA ASP A 73 34.15 -7.81 -17.51
C ASP A 73 35.39 -7.71 -16.60
N ARG A 74 35.17 -7.73 -15.28
CA ARG A 74 36.23 -7.67 -14.28
C ARG A 74 36.96 -9.00 -14.07
N LEU A 75 36.31 -10.12 -14.39
CA LEU A 75 36.90 -11.46 -14.34
C LEU A 75 37.63 -11.80 -15.64
N GLU A 76 37.15 -11.30 -16.79
CA GLU A 76 37.79 -11.53 -18.09
C GLU A 76 39.07 -10.70 -18.27
N GLY A 77 39.13 -9.48 -17.72
CA GLY A 77 40.37 -8.69 -17.66
C GLY A 77 41.51 -9.34 -16.85
N PHE A 78 41.25 -10.42 -16.11
CA PHE A 78 42.27 -11.24 -15.44
C PHE A 78 42.82 -12.39 -16.32
N ALA A 79 42.12 -12.74 -17.41
CA ALA A 79 42.50 -13.84 -18.30
C ALA A 79 43.48 -13.41 -19.42
N GLU A 80 43.54 -12.12 -19.76
CA GLU A 80 44.44 -11.62 -20.79
C GLU A 80 45.84 -11.29 -20.23
N ASN A 81 46.77 -12.23 -20.44
CA ASN A 81 48.25 -12.16 -20.41
C ASN A 81 49.00 -12.84 -19.24
N PRO A 82 49.12 -14.18 -19.30
CA PRO A 82 50.26 -14.88 -18.73
C PRO A 82 51.47 -15.00 -19.70
N PHE A 83 51.40 -14.50 -20.94
CA PHE A 83 52.41 -14.80 -21.98
C PHE A 83 52.81 -13.59 -22.86
N SER A 84 53.12 -12.44 -22.27
CA SER A 84 54.00 -11.47 -22.94
C SER A 84 55.44 -11.99 -22.88
N VAL A 85 55.78 -12.87 -23.82
CA VAL A 85 57.16 -13.32 -24.06
C VAL A 85 57.97 -12.11 -24.50
N GLY A 86 58.67 -11.51 -23.55
CA GLY A 86 59.67 -10.50 -23.82
C GLY A 86 60.75 -11.07 -24.73
N ARG A 87 60.97 -10.41 -25.87
CA ARG A 87 62.14 -10.67 -26.72
C ARG A 87 63.42 -10.47 -25.88
N PRO A 88 64.36 -11.42 -25.92
CA PRO A 88 65.63 -11.28 -25.25
C PRO A 88 66.55 -10.41 -26.10
N GLY A 89 66.90 -9.22 -25.63
CA GLY A 89 67.94 -8.41 -26.25
C GLY A 89 67.87 -6.96 -25.84
N GLU A 90 68.97 -6.48 -25.27
CA GLU A 90 69.31 -5.08 -24.96
C GLU A 90 68.80 -4.53 -23.62
N ASP A 91 69.75 -3.93 -22.88
CA ASP A 91 69.60 -3.16 -21.62
C ASP A 91 69.72 -3.90 -20.27
N SER A 92 70.76 -4.75 -20.11
CA SER A 92 71.09 -5.37 -18.81
C SER A 92 71.79 -4.47 -17.78
N THR A 93 72.24 -3.26 -18.13
CA THR A 93 73.10 -2.45 -17.26
C THR A 93 72.41 -1.26 -16.57
N ARG A 94 71.17 -0.92 -16.92
CA ARG A 94 70.43 0.19 -16.27
C ARG A 94 69.47 -0.26 -15.17
N ALA A 95 69.14 -1.55 -15.08
CA ALA A 95 68.17 -2.10 -14.13
C ALA A 95 68.74 -2.34 -12.71
N ALA A 96 70.06 -2.42 -12.54
CA ALA A 96 70.66 -2.76 -11.24
C ALA A 96 70.62 -1.60 -10.21
N HIS A 97 70.54 -0.34 -10.65
CA HIS A 97 70.59 0.81 -9.72
C HIS A 97 69.24 1.33 -9.23
N LEU A 98 68.12 0.91 -9.83
CA LEU A 98 66.76 1.27 -9.38
C LEU A 98 66.12 0.21 -8.47
N ALA A 99 66.77 -0.93 -8.27
CA ALA A 99 66.25 -2.04 -7.48
C ALA A 99 66.42 -1.89 -5.95
N SER A 100 67.09 -0.82 -5.48
CA SER A 100 67.45 -0.65 -4.06
C SER A 100 66.52 0.23 -3.24
N GLU A 101 65.61 1.01 -3.85
CA GLU A 101 64.73 1.95 -3.11
C GLU A 101 63.23 1.64 -3.24
N GLY A 102 62.86 0.60 -3.99
CA GLY A 102 61.47 0.19 -4.17
C GLY A 102 60.99 -0.63 -2.98
N GLY A 103 60.59 0.02 -1.88
CA GLY A 103 59.91 -0.63 -0.75
C GLY A 103 58.82 -1.58 -1.23
N SER A 104 59.04 -2.88 -1.03
CA SER A 104 58.17 -3.98 -1.44
C SER A 104 56.81 -3.88 -0.76
N ARG A 105 55.92 -3.06 -1.31
CA ARG A 105 54.51 -3.09 -0.95
C ARG A 105 53.94 -4.39 -1.48
N ASN A 106 53.60 -5.28 -0.56
CA ASN A 106 53.01 -6.57 -0.86
C ASN A 106 51.73 -6.36 -1.68
N PRO A 107 51.66 -6.81 -2.95
CA PRO A 107 50.51 -6.59 -3.84
C PRO A 107 49.21 -7.24 -3.32
N ASN A 108 49.28 -8.03 -2.25
CA ASN A 108 48.11 -8.61 -1.59
C ASN A 108 47.38 -7.65 -0.63
N ASP A 109 48.03 -6.56 -0.19
CA ASP A 109 47.46 -5.65 0.82
C ASP A 109 46.17 -4.98 0.30
N GLY A 110 46.19 -4.46 -0.93
CA GLY A 110 45.01 -3.84 -1.56
C GLY A 110 43.90 -4.81 -1.99
N ARG A 111 44.14 -6.13 -1.98
CA ARG A 111 43.10 -7.14 -2.30
C ARG A 111 42.25 -7.49 -1.09
N ASN A 112 42.85 -7.54 0.10
CA ASN A 112 42.14 -7.87 1.33
C ASN A 112 41.21 -6.73 1.77
N GLU A 113 41.63 -5.47 1.59
CA GLU A 113 40.79 -4.31 1.89
C GLU A 113 39.51 -4.30 1.04
N LYS A 114 39.62 -4.54 -0.27
CA LYS A 114 38.46 -4.57 -1.19
C LYS A 114 37.46 -5.70 -0.86
N ARG A 115 37.97 -6.86 -0.42
CA ARG A 115 37.11 -7.99 0.03
C ARG A 115 36.36 -7.64 1.30
N GLY A 116 37.00 -6.95 2.25
CA GLY A 116 36.34 -6.49 3.48
C GLY A 116 35.13 -5.58 3.21
N TRP A 117 35.28 -4.62 2.30
CA TRP A 117 34.19 -3.69 1.94
C TRP A 117 33.03 -4.36 1.21
N LEU A 118 33.30 -5.33 0.32
CA LEU A 118 32.24 -6.10 -0.34
C LEU A 118 31.42 -6.90 0.67
N ILE A 119 32.08 -7.61 1.58
CA ILE A 119 31.41 -8.38 2.64
C ILE A 119 30.58 -7.45 3.54
N ALA A 120 31.16 -6.34 3.98
CA ALA A 120 30.45 -5.36 4.80
C ALA A 120 29.21 -4.78 4.10
N GLY A 121 29.32 -4.47 2.80
CA GLY A 121 28.20 -4.00 1.99
C GLY A 121 27.08 -5.04 1.87
N THR A 122 27.43 -6.30 1.55
CA THR A 122 26.45 -7.39 1.46
C THR A 122 25.75 -7.66 2.78
N VAL A 123 26.48 -7.70 3.89
CA VAL A 123 25.91 -7.86 5.24
C VAL A 123 24.98 -6.70 5.58
N GLY A 124 25.38 -5.46 5.27
CA GLY A 124 24.55 -4.27 5.47
C GLY A 124 23.24 -4.33 4.69
N CYS A 125 23.28 -4.72 3.41
CA CYS A 125 22.09 -4.91 2.59
C CYS A 125 21.17 -6.01 3.14
N PHE A 126 21.75 -7.13 3.59
CA PHE A 126 20.97 -8.23 4.17
C PHE A 126 20.28 -7.81 5.47
N VAL A 127 20.99 -7.14 6.37
CA VAL A 127 20.41 -6.62 7.62
C VAL A 127 19.28 -5.62 7.32
N LEU A 128 19.48 -4.71 6.38
CA LEU A 128 18.44 -3.76 5.98
C LEU A 128 17.21 -4.48 5.41
N ALA A 129 17.40 -5.50 4.56
CA ALA A 129 16.31 -6.29 4.01
C ALA A 129 15.51 -7.02 5.11
N VAL A 130 16.19 -7.64 6.09
CA VAL A 130 15.54 -8.29 7.24
C VAL A 130 14.78 -7.27 8.10
N LEU A 131 15.35 -6.09 8.32
CA LEU A 131 14.68 -5.02 9.05
C LEU A 131 13.43 -4.52 8.32
N CYS A 132 13.52 -4.25 7.02
CA CYS A 132 12.37 -3.87 6.19
C CYS A 132 11.28 -4.95 6.20
N TRP A 133 11.67 -6.22 6.08
CA TRP A 133 10.73 -7.32 6.18
C TRP A 133 10.05 -7.38 7.55
N SER A 134 10.82 -7.35 8.64
CA SER A 134 10.28 -7.49 9.99
C SER A 134 9.40 -6.32 10.45
N MET A 135 9.69 -5.10 9.99
CA MET A 135 9.00 -3.89 10.46
C MET A 135 7.84 -3.45 9.56
N ALA A 136 7.84 -3.83 8.28
CA ALA A 136 6.83 -3.35 7.32
C ALA A 136 6.12 -4.50 6.58
N ALA A 137 6.87 -5.28 5.80
CA ALA A 137 6.23 -6.28 4.91
C ALA A 137 5.63 -7.47 5.66
N GLY A 138 6.29 -7.91 6.74
CA GLY A 138 5.86 -9.04 7.57
C GLY A 138 4.52 -8.78 8.26
N PRO A 139 4.36 -7.68 9.03
CA PRO A 139 3.10 -7.33 9.66
C PRO A 139 1.94 -7.18 8.67
N GLU A 140 2.15 -6.50 7.53
CA GLU A 140 1.10 -6.36 6.51
C GLU A 140 0.71 -7.71 5.87
N TRP A 141 1.70 -8.57 5.59
CA TRP A 141 1.40 -9.90 5.05
C TRP A 141 0.64 -10.76 6.07
N GLN A 142 1.06 -10.76 7.34
CA GLN A 142 0.37 -11.48 8.40
C GLN A 142 -1.05 -10.95 8.61
N ARG A 143 -1.24 -9.63 8.59
CA ARG A 143 -2.55 -8.98 8.66
C ARG A 143 -3.45 -9.44 7.50
N ARG A 144 -2.96 -9.44 6.25
CA ARG A 144 -3.70 -9.97 5.09
C ARG A 144 -4.13 -11.41 5.28
N ILE A 145 -3.21 -12.28 5.73
CA ILE A 145 -3.52 -13.70 5.98
C ILE A 145 -4.63 -13.82 7.02
N GLU A 146 -4.51 -13.13 8.15
CA GLU A 146 -5.52 -13.16 9.21
C GLU A 146 -6.88 -12.63 8.70
N THR A 147 -6.92 -11.55 7.92
CA THR A 147 -8.17 -11.06 7.30
C THR A 147 -8.78 -12.10 6.36
N VAL A 148 -8.00 -12.74 5.49
CA VAL A 148 -8.47 -13.77 4.56
C VAL A 148 -8.98 -15.01 5.30
N LEU A 149 -8.30 -15.43 6.38
CA LEU A 149 -8.77 -16.53 7.23
C LEU A 149 -10.10 -16.18 7.91
N GLY A 150 -10.25 -14.94 8.38
CA GLY A 150 -11.52 -14.45 8.91
C GLY A 150 -12.64 -14.49 7.89
N ASP A 151 -12.38 -14.00 6.67
CA ASP A 151 -13.35 -14.04 5.55
C ASP A 151 -13.72 -15.49 5.19
N ALA A 152 -12.74 -16.41 5.16
CA ALA A 152 -12.97 -17.82 4.88
C ALA A 152 -13.83 -18.50 5.97
N GLU A 153 -13.57 -18.24 7.25
CA GLU A 153 -14.36 -18.78 8.36
C GLU A 153 -15.80 -18.24 8.34
N LEU A 154 -15.98 -16.96 8.01
CA LEU A 154 -17.30 -16.37 7.90
C LEU A 154 -18.10 -16.96 6.73
N MET A 155 -17.47 -17.11 5.55
CA MET A 155 -18.16 -17.53 4.33
C MET A 155 -18.35 -19.05 4.22
N GLN A 156 -17.36 -19.85 4.60
CA GLN A 156 -17.38 -21.30 4.36
C GLN A 156 -17.97 -22.08 5.54
N THR A 157 -17.67 -21.68 6.77
CA THR A 157 -18.05 -22.43 7.98
C THR A 157 -19.15 -21.73 8.77
N GLY A 158 -19.40 -20.43 8.51
CA GLY A 158 -20.34 -19.61 9.28
C GLY A 158 -19.90 -19.38 10.72
N ARG A 159 -18.63 -19.66 11.07
CA ARG A 159 -18.10 -19.54 12.43
C ARG A 159 -17.75 -18.08 12.74
N VAL A 160 -18.78 -17.30 13.00
CA VAL A 160 -18.73 -15.85 13.30
C VAL A 160 -17.71 -15.51 14.39
N ASP A 161 -17.65 -16.26 15.50
CA ASP A 161 -16.73 -15.96 16.60
C ASP A 161 -15.26 -16.22 16.24
N VAL A 162 -15.00 -17.20 15.37
CA VAL A 162 -13.64 -17.51 14.89
C VAL A 162 -13.20 -16.43 13.90
N ALA A 163 -14.09 -16.02 13.00
CA ALA A 163 -13.83 -14.92 12.07
C ALA A 163 -13.49 -13.62 12.82
N GLU A 164 -14.23 -13.31 13.88
CA GLU A 164 -13.94 -12.15 14.73
C GLU A 164 -12.53 -12.19 15.34
N GLN A 165 -12.11 -13.35 15.86
CA GLN A 165 -10.77 -13.50 16.43
C GLN A 165 -9.68 -13.23 15.40
N HIS A 166 -9.86 -13.73 14.18
CA HIS A 166 -8.96 -13.45 13.06
C HIS A 166 -8.90 -11.96 12.74
N TYR A 167 -10.05 -11.28 12.63
CA TYR A 167 -10.07 -9.84 12.38
C TYR A 167 -9.45 -9.02 13.52
N ARG A 168 -9.65 -9.41 14.79
CA ARG A 168 -9.00 -8.77 15.94
C ARG A 168 -7.47 -8.94 15.90
N ARG A 169 -6.97 -10.13 15.56
CA ARG A 169 -5.52 -10.35 15.37
C ARG A 169 -4.97 -9.52 14.23
N ALA A 170 -5.67 -9.48 13.10
CA ALA A 170 -5.31 -8.63 11.97
C ALA A 170 -5.23 -7.15 12.37
N ALA A 171 -6.21 -6.63 13.11
CA ALA A 171 -6.20 -5.24 13.60
C ALA A 171 -5.04 -4.92 14.55
N VAL A 172 -4.56 -5.90 15.32
CA VAL A 172 -3.37 -5.74 16.18
C VAL A 172 -2.07 -5.76 15.37
N LEU A 173 -2.01 -6.56 14.31
CA LEU A 173 -0.82 -6.67 13.45
C LEU A 173 -0.56 -5.41 12.64
N ASP A 174 -1.61 -4.73 12.18
CA ASP A 174 -1.52 -3.42 11.54
C ASP A 174 -2.63 -2.49 12.03
N PRO A 175 -2.36 -1.66 13.06
CA PRO A 175 -3.33 -0.72 13.61
C PRO A 175 -3.69 0.45 12.69
N LEU A 176 -2.99 0.64 11.56
CA LEU A 176 -3.27 1.73 10.61
C LEU A 176 -4.15 1.26 9.46
N SER A 177 -4.26 -0.04 9.23
CA SER A 177 -5.13 -0.59 8.19
C SER A 177 -6.61 -0.49 8.59
N PRO A 178 -7.47 0.14 7.78
CA PRO A 178 -8.90 0.19 8.05
C PRO A 178 -9.60 -1.16 7.81
N GLU A 179 -9.02 -2.04 7.00
CA GLU A 179 -9.71 -3.24 6.50
C GLU A 179 -10.16 -4.21 7.64
N PRO A 180 -9.30 -4.61 8.60
CA PRO A 180 -9.73 -5.48 9.69
C PRO A 180 -10.81 -4.85 10.57
N VAL A 181 -10.71 -3.54 10.83
CA VAL A 181 -11.67 -2.80 11.65
C VAL A 181 -13.02 -2.68 10.92
N VAL A 182 -13.01 -2.46 9.61
CA VAL A 182 -14.22 -2.51 8.76
C VAL A 182 -14.90 -3.87 8.86
N ARG A 183 -14.14 -4.97 8.81
CA ARG A 183 -14.70 -6.33 8.96
C ARG A 183 -15.32 -6.55 10.35
N LEU A 184 -14.68 -6.04 11.40
CA LEU A 184 -15.23 -6.08 12.76
C LEU A 184 -16.53 -5.27 12.87
N ALA A 185 -16.56 -4.04 12.32
CA ALA A 185 -17.75 -3.20 12.30
C ALA A 185 -18.92 -3.88 11.59
N GLU A 186 -18.66 -4.49 10.42
CA GLU A 186 -19.66 -5.23 9.66
C GLU A 186 -20.18 -6.46 10.42
N LEU A 187 -19.29 -7.18 11.10
CA LEU A 187 -19.68 -8.33 11.92
C LEU A 187 -20.55 -7.92 13.12
N ALA A 188 -20.18 -6.85 13.82
CA ALA A 188 -20.94 -6.28 14.93
C ALA A 188 -22.34 -5.83 14.44
N PHE A 189 -22.39 -5.14 13.31
CA PHE A 189 -23.65 -4.70 12.71
C PHE A 189 -24.56 -5.87 12.30
N ARG A 190 -24.02 -6.91 11.66
CA ARG A 190 -24.78 -8.14 11.33
C ARG A 190 -25.31 -8.85 12.57
N ARG A 191 -24.54 -8.87 13.67
CA ARG A 191 -24.98 -9.41 14.97
C ARG A 191 -26.06 -8.56 15.62
N TRP A 192 -26.08 -7.25 15.38
CA TRP A 192 -27.17 -6.38 15.82
C TRP A 192 -28.44 -6.65 15.01
N GLN A 193 -28.35 -6.72 13.67
CA GLN A 193 -29.51 -6.99 12.80
C GLN A 193 -30.15 -8.37 13.03
N SER A 194 -29.36 -9.36 13.44
CA SER A 194 -29.85 -10.71 13.73
C SER A 194 -30.33 -10.90 15.17
N ALA A 195 -30.09 -9.92 16.05
CA ALA A 195 -30.50 -10.03 17.45
C ALA A 195 -32.01 -9.77 17.60
N PRO A 196 -32.77 -10.64 18.29
CA PRO A 196 -34.21 -10.47 18.44
C PRO A 196 -34.60 -9.24 19.27
N ASP A 197 -33.67 -8.75 20.10
CA ASP A 197 -33.84 -7.60 21.00
C ASP A 197 -33.26 -6.29 20.46
N LEU A 198 -32.67 -6.29 19.25
CA LEU A 198 -31.99 -5.12 18.65
C LEU A 198 -31.01 -4.44 19.61
N ASN A 199 -30.25 -5.24 20.36
CA ASN A 199 -29.35 -4.82 21.44
C ASN A 199 -28.51 -3.56 21.10
N GLU A 200 -28.81 -2.46 21.78
CA GLU A 200 -28.17 -1.14 21.60
C GLU A 200 -26.64 -1.19 21.63
N HIS A 201 -26.09 -1.91 22.59
CA HIS A 201 -24.64 -2.00 22.77
C HIS A 201 -23.95 -2.59 21.53
N ARG A 202 -24.61 -3.51 20.81
CA ARG A 202 -24.04 -4.08 19.57
C ARG A 202 -24.08 -3.09 18.42
N PHE A 203 -25.09 -2.23 18.38
CA PHE A 203 -25.17 -1.16 17.40
C PHE A 203 -24.09 -0.11 17.67
N ASP A 204 -23.94 0.30 18.93
CA ASP A 204 -22.91 1.26 19.36
C ASP A 204 -21.51 0.73 19.03
N GLU A 205 -21.23 -0.54 19.32
CA GLU A 205 -19.96 -1.19 18.94
C GLU A 205 -19.68 -1.12 17.43
N ALA A 206 -20.70 -1.38 16.60
CA ALA A 206 -20.57 -1.30 15.14
C ALA A 206 -20.27 0.12 14.66
N VAL A 207 -20.92 1.12 15.25
CA VAL A 207 -20.69 2.55 14.96
C VAL A 207 -19.28 2.96 15.39
N GLU A 208 -18.86 2.64 16.61
CA GLU A 208 -17.53 2.98 17.13
C GLU A 208 -16.39 2.39 16.27
N LEU A 209 -16.53 1.13 15.86
CA LEU A 209 -15.59 0.47 14.96
C LEU A 209 -15.59 1.14 13.57
N GLN A 210 -16.77 1.48 13.02
CA GLN A 210 -16.84 2.14 11.73
C GLN A 210 -16.25 3.57 11.78
N GLU A 211 -16.43 4.30 12.88
CA GLU A 211 -15.76 5.58 13.11
C GLU A 211 -14.25 5.43 13.24
N LEU A 212 -13.77 4.36 13.90
CA LEU A 212 -12.34 4.05 13.94
C LEU A 212 -11.78 3.80 12.55
N ALA A 213 -12.48 3.03 11.71
CA ALA A 213 -12.10 2.82 10.32
C ALA A 213 -12.08 4.12 9.51
N ILE A 214 -13.02 5.04 9.75
CA ILE A 214 -13.01 6.38 9.12
C ILE A 214 -11.80 7.21 9.59
N ARG A 215 -11.40 7.11 10.87
CA ARG A 215 -10.17 7.78 11.36
C ARG A 215 -8.90 7.23 10.70
N GLN A 216 -8.89 5.94 10.35
CA GLN A 216 -7.77 5.28 9.66
C GLN A 216 -7.71 5.65 8.17
N ASP A 217 -8.87 5.78 7.50
CA ASP A 217 -8.98 6.28 6.12
C ASP A 217 -10.07 7.37 6.01
N PRO A 218 -9.71 8.65 6.28
CA PRO A 218 -10.66 9.75 6.28
C PRO A 218 -11.00 10.26 4.87
N VAL A 219 -10.25 9.84 3.84
CA VAL A 219 -10.39 10.32 2.45
C VAL A 219 -11.39 9.46 1.69
N GLY A 220 -11.44 8.15 1.96
CA GLY A 220 -12.35 7.24 1.30
C GLY A 220 -13.83 7.50 1.61
N PRO A 221 -14.74 7.49 0.62
CA PRO A 221 -16.19 7.61 0.86
C PRO A 221 -16.79 6.34 1.48
N GLY A 222 -16.06 5.21 1.44
CA GLY A 222 -16.58 3.90 1.82
C GLY A 222 -16.93 3.76 3.30
N GLY A 223 -16.17 4.39 4.19
CA GLY A 223 -16.47 4.37 5.63
C GLY A 223 -17.74 5.13 5.97
N TYR A 224 -17.87 6.34 5.43
CA TYR A 224 -19.06 7.18 5.58
C TYR A 224 -20.32 6.56 4.98
N ARG A 225 -20.20 5.90 3.81
CA ARG A 225 -21.30 5.13 3.22
C ARG A 225 -21.83 4.06 4.19
N ARG A 226 -20.94 3.22 4.73
CA ARG A 226 -21.32 2.16 5.67
C ARG A 226 -21.94 2.73 6.95
N LEU A 227 -21.39 3.82 7.47
CA LEU A 227 -21.97 4.49 8.62
C LEU A 227 -23.41 4.97 8.33
N GLY A 228 -23.64 5.54 7.13
CA GLY A 228 -24.97 5.91 6.65
C GLY A 228 -25.92 4.72 6.57
N GLU A 229 -25.45 3.58 6.08
CA GLU A 229 -26.23 2.33 6.01
C GLU A 229 -26.62 1.83 7.41
N TYR A 230 -25.71 1.90 8.38
CA TYR A 230 -25.98 1.47 9.75
C TYR A 230 -27.08 2.31 10.39
N TRP A 231 -26.95 3.63 10.30
CA TRP A 231 -27.95 4.57 10.81
C TRP A 231 -29.28 4.49 10.05
N LEU A 232 -29.27 4.22 8.75
CA LEU A 232 -30.51 4.04 7.98
C LEU A 232 -31.27 2.79 8.44
N ALA A 233 -30.57 1.66 8.62
CA ALA A 233 -31.18 0.45 9.13
C ALA A 233 -31.75 0.67 10.54
N ARG A 234 -31.00 1.37 11.40
CA ARG A 234 -31.44 1.78 12.74
C ARG A 234 -32.69 2.65 12.71
N ALA A 235 -32.76 3.62 11.81
CA ALA A 235 -33.92 4.47 11.61
C ALA A 235 -35.15 3.67 11.17
N ARG A 236 -34.98 2.71 10.24
CA ARG A 236 -36.08 1.83 9.79
C ARG A 236 -36.65 0.97 10.91
N HIS A 237 -35.81 0.49 11.84
CA HIS A 237 -36.27 -0.31 12.97
C HIS A 237 -36.95 0.51 14.07
N SER A 238 -36.38 1.67 14.40
CA SER A 238 -36.86 2.52 15.51
C SER A 238 -37.98 3.47 15.12
N GLY A 239 -38.07 3.87 13.85
CA GLY A 239 -38.94 4.94 13.36
C GLY A 239 -38.51 6.35 13.83
N LEU A 240 -37.33 6.50 14.45
CA LEU A 240 -36.87 7.78 14.99
C LEU A 240 -36.15 8.61 13.91
N THR A 241 -36.61 9.85 13.72
CA THR A 241 -36.02 10.81 12.77
C THR A 241 -34.55 11.11 13.09
N GLU A 242 -34.15 11.13 14.35
CA GLU A 242 -32.75 11.38 14.76
C GLU A 242 -31.76 10.39 14.13
N HIS A 243 -32.13 9.12 14.02
CA HIS A 243 -31.30 8.10 13.37
C HIS A 243 -31.29 8.28 11.85
N ALA A 244 -32.39 8.74 11.25
CA ALA A 244 -32.41 9.10 9.84
C ALA A 244 -31.51 10.32 9.57
N ASP A 245 -31.53 11.34 10.43
CA ASP A 245 -30.65 12.51 10.33
C ASP A 245 -29.17 12.11 10.45
N ALA A 246 -28.85 11.16 11.33
CA ALA A 246 -27.49 10.60 11.43
C ALA A 246 -27.05 9.91 10.12
N SER A 247 -27.97 9.18 9.48
CA SER A 247 -27.73 8.58 8.17
C SER A 247 -27.50 9.64 7.08
N VAL A 248 -28.35 10.67 7.02
CA VAL A 248 -28.23 11.81 6.09
C VAL A 248 -26.84 12.45 6.22
N ARG A 249 -26.39 12.77 7.43
CA ARG A 249 -25.05 13.37 7.65
C ARG A 249 -23.93 12.48 7.13
N ALA A 250 -23.98 11.18 7.42
CA ALA A 250 -22.95 10.24 6.97
C ALA A 250 -22.92 10.10 5.44
N TYR A 251 -24.07 10.02 4.78
CA TYR A 251 -24.12 9.98 3.31
C TYR A 251 -23.69 11.29 2.66
N GLN A 252 -23.99 12.44 3.27
CA GLN A 252 -23.50 13.73 2.80
C GLN A 252 -21.97 13.76 2.76
N GLU A 253 -21.30 13.33 3.84
CA GLU A 253 -19.84 13.21 3.89
C GLU A 253 -19.28 12.24 2.83
N ALA A 254 -20.00 11.15 2.54
CA ALA A 254 -19.61 10.22 1.49
C ALA A 254 -19.70 10.85 0.09
N ILE A 255 -20.76 11.63 -0.18
CA ILE A 255 -20.97 12.32 -1.46
C ILE A 255 -19.96 13.45 -1.65
N GLU A 256 -19.62 14.20 -0.61
CA GLU A 256 -18.60 15.26 -0.69
C GLU A 256 -17.23 14.71 -1.14
N ARG A 257 -16.91 13.47 -0.75
CA ARG A 257 -15.69 12.77 -1.18
C ARG A 257 -15.80 12.16 -2.57
N TYR A 258 -17.00 11.73 -2.99
CA TYR A 258 -17.20 11.14 -4.31
C TYR A 258 -18.55 11.50 -4.95
N PRO A 259 -18.67 12.71 -5.50
CA PRO A 259 -19.96 13.30 -5.89
C PRO A 259 -20.58 12.71 -7.16
N ALA A 260 -19.80 11.96 -7.95
CA ALA A 260 -20.22 11.35 -9.21
C ALA A 260 -20.67 9.89 -9.07
N TYR A 261 -20.87 9.40 -7.84
CA TYR A 261 -21.28 8.01 -7.62
C TYR A 261 -22.79 7.87 -7.49
N ALA A 262 -23.43 7.31 -8.52
CA ALA A 262 -24.88 7.11 -8.58
C ALA A 262 -25.42 6.36 -7.34
N LEU A 263 -24.69 5.32 -6.89
CA LEU A 263 -25.08 4.50 -5.74
C LEU A 263 -25.18 5.32 -4.44
N LEU A 264 -24.19 6.17 -4.16
CA LEU A 264 -24.20 7.03 -2.96
C LEU A 264 -25.37 8.01 -2.98
N ARG A 265 -25.67 8.59 -4.14
CA ARG A 265 -26.81 9.52 -4.25
C ARG A 265 -28.14 8.82 -4.11
N ALA A 266 -28.26 7.59 -4.61
CA ALA A 266 -29.47 6.79 -4.43
C ALA A 266 -29.71 6.50 -2.94
N ASP A 267 -28.69 5.99 -2.24
CA ASP A 267 -28.79 5.69 -0.81
C ASP A 267 -29.03 6.97 0.03
N TYR A 268 -28.42 8.10 -0.36
CA TYR A 268 -28.66 9.40 0.27
C TYR A 268 -30.10 9.90 0.09
N ALA A 269 -30.67 9.75 -1.10
CA ALA A 269 -32.06 10.11 -1.36
C ALA A 269 -33.02 9.30 -0.47
N VAL A 270 -32.74 8.01 -0.25
CA VAL A 270 -33.51 7.15 0.65
C VAL A 270 -33.36 7.60 2.10
N ALA A 271 -32.16 7.98 2.54
CA ALA A 271 -31.94 8.51 3.88
C ALA A 271 -32.68 9.85 4.10
N LEU A 272 -32.65 10.76 3.13
CA LEU A 272 -33.40 12.02 3.17
C LEU A 272 -34.91 11.78 3.25
N ALA A 273 -35.44 10.82 2.49
CA ALA A 273 -36.86 10.45 2.57
C ALA A 273 -37.22 9.90 3.95
N ALA A 274 -36.36 9.05 4.54
CA ALA A 274 -36.55 8.53 5.90
C ALA A 274 -36.49 9.63 6.98
N ALA A 275 -35.76 10.72 6.72
CA ALA A 275 -35.72 11.90 7.58
C ALA A 275 -36.92 12.86 7.35
N GLY A 276 -37.79 12.58 6.39
CA GLY A 276 -38.93 13.44 6.03
C GLY A 276 -38.55 14.61 5.11
N GLU A 277 -37.33 14.65 4.58
CA GLU A 277 -36.85 15.70 3.66
C GLU A 277 -37.21 15.42 2.20
N GLU A 278 -38.50 15.26 1.89
CA GLU A 278 -38.98 14.78 0.59
C GLU A 278 -38.46 15.57 -0.62
N ARG A 279 -38.38 16.91 -0.50
CA ARG A 279 -37.92 17.77 -1.60
C ARG A 279 -36.44 17.54 -1.91
N ALA A 280 -35.62 17.35 -0.88
CA ALA A 280 -34.20 17.06 -1.03
C ALA A 280 -34.00 15.63 -1.57
N ALA A 281 -34.76 14.67 -1.02
CA ALA A 281 -34.75 13.28 -1.49
C ALA A 281 -35.03 13.17 -2.99
N ARG A 282 -36.07 13.86 -3.50
CA ARG A 282 -36.40 13.90 -4.93
C ARG A 282 -35.27 14.45 -5.80
N LYS A 283 -34.61 15.51 -5.34
CA LYS A 283 -33.49 16.12 -6.07
C LYS A 283 -32.33 15.12 -6.22
N GLU A 284 -31.96 14.46 -5.12
CA GLU A 284 -30.87 13.49 -5.13
C GLU A 284 -31.23 12.21 -5.88
N ALA A 285 -32.48 11.76 -5.81
CA ALA A 285 -32.98 10.63 -6.60
C ALA A 285 -32.88 10.90 -8.11
N THR A 286 -33.28 12.11 -8.53
CA THR A 286 -33.17 12.54 -9.93
C THR A 286 -31.72 12.54 -10.41
N GLU A 287 -30.80 13.04 -9.58
CA GLU A 287 -29.37 13.05 -9.90
C GLU A 287 -28.77 11.64 -9.94
N ALA A 288 -29.18 10.75 -9.02
CA ALA A 288 -28.78 9.35 -9.02
C ALA A 288 -29.21 8.63 -10.31
N LEU A 289 -30.46 8.82 -10.75
CA LEU A 289 -30.97 8.27 -12.01
C LEU A 289 -30.23 8.82 -13.23
N ARG A 290 -29.95 10.13 -13.24
CA ARG A 290 -29.16 10.77 -14.30
C ARG A 290 -27.74 10.19 -14.40
N LEU A 291 -27.04 10.02 -13.27
CA LEU A 291 -25.71 9.41 -13.22
C LEU A 291 -25.74 7.93 -13.63
N ASN A 292 -26.79 7.20 -13.23
CA ASN A 292 -26.97 5.81 -13.62
C ASN A 292 -27.15 5.66 -15.15
N GLU A 293 -27.91 6.55 -15.78
CA GLU A 293 -28.08 6.56 -17.23
C GLU A 293 -26.77 6.89 -17.96
N ILE A 294 -25.98 7.85 -17.45
CA ILE A 294 -24.63 8.11 -17.98
C ILE A 294 -23.76 6.85 -17.88
N ASN A 295 -23.73 6.19 -16.72
CA ASN A 295 -22.97 4.94 -16.55
C ASN A 295 -23.42 3.86 -17.54
N ARG A 296 -24.72 3.77 -17.84
CA ARG A 296 -25.26 2.84 -18.84
C ARG A 296 -24.78 3.17 -20.25
N GLN A 297 -24.84 4.44 -20.64
CA GLN A 297 -24.40 4.91 -21.96
C GLN A 297 -22.90 4.69 -22.18
N GLU A 298 -22.09 4.88 -21.14
CA GLU A 298 -20.64 4.64 -21.15
C GLU A 298 -20.25 3.17 -20.95
N GLY A 299 -21.23 2.25 -20.79
CA GLY A 299 -20.98 0.82 -20.63
C GLY A 299 -20.40 0.39 -19.26
N HIS A 300 -20.50 1.24 -18.24
CA HIS A 300 -20.05 0.95 -16.87
C HIS A 300 -21.03 0.06 -16.10
N THR A 301 -21.05 -1.23 -16.45
CA THR A 301 -21.96 -2.23 -15.85
C THR A 301 -21.78 -2.42 -14.35
N ASP A 302 -20.57 -2.21 -13.82
CA ASP A 302 -20.22 -2.30 -12.39
C ASP A 302 -20.76 -1.14 -11.54
N LYS A 303 -21.19 -0.04 -12.19
CA LYS A 303 -21.67 1.18 -11.53
C LYS A 303 -23.16 1.43 -11.70
N LEU A 304 -23.88 0.46 -12.27
CA LEU A 304 -25.32 0.57 -12.42
C LEU A 304 -26.02 0.32 -11.08
N LEU A 305 -27.10 1.06 -10.86
CA LEU A 305 -28.03 0.82 -9.77
C LEU A 305 -28.74 -0.52 -10.01
N ASP A 306 -28.86 -1.31 -8.95
CA ASP A 306 -29.69 -2.52 -8.97
C ASP A 306 -31.19 -2.16 -9.05
N THR A 307 -32.00 -3.18 -9.36
CA THR A 307 -33.46 -3.02 -9.53
C THR A 307 -34.15 -2.57 -8.25
N GLU A 308 -33.67 -3.01 -7.08
CA GLU A 308 -34.26 -2.64 -5.78
C GLU A 308 -34.14 -1.12 -5.57
N ARG A 309 -32.96 -0.57 -5.84
CA ARG A 309 -32.70 0.87 -5.72
C ARG A 309 -33.46 1.67 -6.76
N LEU A 310 -33.52 1.22 -8.01
CA LEU A 310 -34.32 1.90 -9.05
C LEU A 310 -35.78 2.02 -8.62
N ASN A 311 -36.38 0.91 -8.16
CA ASN A 311 -37.75 0.91 -7.65
C ASN A 311 -37.92 1.83 -6.44
N ALA A 312 -36.95 1.85 -5.52
CA ALA A 312 -37.00 2.73 -4.36
C ALA A 312 -37.01 4.20 -4.76
N LEU A 313 -36.15 4.60 -5.72
CA LEU A 313 -36.10 5.98 -6.22
C LEU A 313 -37.37 6.38 -6.99
N GLU A 314 -37.91 5.47 -7.80
CA GLU A 314 -39.15 5.70 -8.57
C GLU A 314 -40.39 5.78 -7.67
N SER A 315 -40.37 5.11 -6.52
CA SER A 315 -41.47 5.12 -5.54
C SER A 315 -41.57 6.39 -4.70
N LEU A 316 -40.53 7.24 -4.72
CA LEU A 316 -40.59 8.53 -4.02
C LEU A 316 -41.66 9.40 -4.71
N PRO A 317 -42.65 9.95 -3.97
CA PRO A 317 -43.80 10.64 -4.56
C PRO A 317 -43.35 11.74 -5.53
N ASP A 318 -43.88 11.68 -6.77
CA ASP A 318 -43.44 12.34 -8.00
C ASP A 318 -42.16 11.77 -8.66
N GLY A 319 -42.08 10.43 -8.78
CA GLY A 319 -41.04 9.73 -9.53
C GLY A 319 -40.81 10.35 -10.92
N ALA A 320 -39.58 10.76 -11.16
CA ALA A 320 -39.13 11.56 -12.29
C ALA A 320 -39.77 11.13 -13.62
N VAL A 321 -40.64 11.98 -14.17
CA VAL A 321 -40.87 12.01 -15.61
C VAL A 321 -39.55 12.48 -16.22
N LEU A 322 -38.68 11.53 -16.57
CA LEU A 322 -37.56 11.79 -17.46
C LEU A 322 -38.15 12.28 -18.79
N PRO A 323 -37.78 13.48 -19.29
CA PRO A 323 -38.15 13.90 -20.64
C PRO A 323 -37.50 13.01 -21.70
#